data_AF-A0A5J5WPF6-F1
#
_entry.id   AF-A0A5J5WPF6-F1
#
_cell.length_a   1.000
_cell.length_b   1.000
_cell.length_c   1.000
_cell.angle_alpha   90.00
_cell.angle_beta   90.00
_cell.angle_gamma   90.00
#
_symmetry.space_group_name_H-M   'P 1'
#
loop_
_entity.id
_entity.type
_entity.pdbx_description
1 polymer ?
#
loop_
_entity_poly.entity_id
_entity_poly.type
_entity_poly.pdbx_seq_one_letter_code
_entity_poly.pdbx_strand_id
1 'polypeptide(L)'
;MDSTSSSASLIIPSFRCFDATNHRRYYSTLPSCSPTPRGGAGGSASIHVMGNSTTIADPKIVTGDCGYLLDDVAHLSDYIKDLPTYSNPLQDNPAYSVVKQYFVDVDDTVAEKIVVSKESPRGTHFRRAGPRQKVCKSNPCLSSCMYCNMWGLCPGINTVIREIVCGLYHMYGVTGVLGIEGGYKGFYARNTIPLTPKVVNDIHKRVGTILGTSRGGHDTSKIVDSIQDRGINQVYIIGGDGTQKGASVIFEEIRRRGLKVAVVGIPKTIDNDIPVIDKSFGFDTAVEEAQRAISAAHVESESIENGIGLVKLMGRHSGFIAMYATLASRDVDCCLIPESPFYLEGPGGLFEYIGKRLNENAHMVIVVAEGAGQELLSGNTCTMDNIDALGNKQLQDVGFWISQKIKDHFSEKQKLTINLKYIDPTYMICAVPSNASDNVYCTLLAHSAIHGAMARYTGFTVGPVNGKHSCIPFQRITERQNKVVITDRMWARCLSSTNQPSFFSAKQPFEKIGDEKHGDNHVEDLAIK
;
A
#
# COMPACT_ATOMS: atom_id res chain seq x y z
N MET A 1 59.59 -49.03 -17.25
CA MET A 1 59.67 -47.79 -18.04
C MET A 1 58.75 -46.77 -17.39
N ASP A 2 59.36 -45.91 -16.58
CA ASP A 2 59.20 -44.46 -16.54
C ASP A 2 57.84 -43.81 -16.21
N SER A 3 57.77 -43.40 -14.94
CA SER A 3 57.72 -42.00 -14.45
C SER A 3 56.74 -40.94 -15.04
N THR A 4 56.10 -40.27 -14.07
CA THR A 4 55.89 -38.81 -13.90
C THR A 4 54.71 -38.06 -14.56
N SER A 5 53.84 -37.56 -13.67
CA SER A 5 53.43 -36.15 -13.48
C SER A 5 52.55 -35.44 -14.53
N SER A 6 51.35 -35.01 -14.10
CA SER A 6 50.91 -33.62 -14.29
C SER A 6 49.81 -33.22 -13.30
N SER A 7 50.02 -32.06 -12.71
CA SER A 7 49.21 -31.30 -11.75
C SER A 7 47.99 -30.62 -12.39
N ALA A 8 46.87 -30.54 -11.67
CA ALA A 8 45.80 -29.57 -11.92
C ALA A 8 45.41 -28.86 -10.62
N SER A 9 45.61 -27.54 -10.61
CA SER A 9 45.39 -26.61 -9.51
C SER A 9 43.91 -26.26 -9.34
N LEU A 10 43.36 -26.40 -8.14
CA LEU A 10 42.06 -25.84 -7.76
C LEU A 10 42.27 -24.45 -7.14
N ILE A 11 41.77 -23.42 -7.83
CA ILE A 11 41.75 -22.04 -7.34
C ILE A 11 40.56 -21.90 -6.37
N ILE A 12 40.85 -21.67 -5.09
CA ILE A 12 39.87 -21.28 -4.07
C ILE A 12 39.98 -19.76 -3.89
N PRO A 13 38.92 -18.97 -4.11
CA PRO A 13 38.97 -17.54 -3.84
C PRO A 13 38.98 -17.30 -2.33
N SER A 14 40.02 -16.61 -1.85
CA SER A 14 40.16 -16.15 -0.47
C SER A 14 39.34 -14.87 -0.26
N PHE A 15 38.29 -14.96 0.56
CA PHE A 15 37.65 -13.77 1.13
C PHE A 15 38.55 -13.22 2.24
N ARG A 16 39.05 -11.99 2.06
CA ARG A 16 39.74 -11.25 3.13
C ARG A 16 38.71 -10.85 4.19
N CYS A 17 38.81 -11.47 5.37
CA CYS A 17 38.17 -10.98 6.58
C CYS A 17 38.75 -9.60 6.93
N PHE A 18 37.87 -8.63 7.20
CA PHE A 18 38.23 -7.36 7.82
C PHE A 18 38.66 -7.62 9.26
N ASP A 19 39.90 -7.25 9.58
CA ASP A 19 40.49 -7.28 10.90
C ASP A 19 39.90 -6.14 11.76
N ALA A 20 39.42 -6.47 12.95
CA ALA A 20 38.71 -5.57 13.86
C ALA A 20 39.59 -5.12 15.02
N THR A 21 40.82 -4.68 14.73
CA THR A 21 41.69 -4.05 15.74
C THR A 21 42.52 -2.93 15.15
N ASN A 22 41.92 -1.77 14.89
CA ASN A 22 42.62 -0.49 15.00
C ASN A 22 41.63 0.68 14.97
N HIS A 23 41.46 1.35 16.10
CA HIS A 23 41.41 2.81 16.26
C HIS A 23 40.85 3.16 17.65
N ARG A 24 41.76 3.21 18.63
CA ARG A 24 41.63 4.09 19.81
C ARG A 24 42.59 5.25 19.63
N ARG A 25 42.16 6.41 20.13
CA ARG A 25 42.85 7.72 20.26
C ARG A 25 42.71 8.62 19.04
N TYR A 26 41.81 9.60 19.14
CA TYR A 26 42.16 11.03 19.20
C TYR A 26 41.00 11.78 19.87
N TYR A 27 41.18 12.13 21.15
CA TYR A 27 40.42 13.15 21.85
C TYR A 27 41.30 14.42 21.88
N SER A 28 40.80 15.53 21.33
CA SER A 28 41.24 16.90 21.64
C SER A 28 40.37 17.88 20.83
N THR A 29 39.36 18.52 21.44
CA THR A 29 39.34 19.87 22.06
C THR A 29 38.93 21.01 21.11
N LEU A 30 38.00 21.83 21.62
CA LEU A 30 37.63 23.23 21.31
C LEU A 30 36.38 23.48 20.43
N PRO A 31 35.68 24.62 20.61
CA PRO A 31 35.27 25.27 21.86
C PRO A 31 33.77 25.61 21.91
N SER A 32 33.28 25.90 23.11
CA SER A 32 31.93 26.36 23.44
C SER A 32 31.64 27.77 22.93
N CYS A 33 30.53 27.94 22.21
CA CYS A 33 29.91 29.25 21.95
C CYS A 33 28.47 29.26 22.46
N SER A 34 28.25 30.01 23.52
CA SER A 34 26.95 30.45 24.01
C SER A 34 26.43 31.63 23.17
N PRO A 35 25.10 31.80 23.07
CA PRO A 35 24.53 33.14 22.95
C PRO A 35 23.53 33.42 24.07
N THR A 36 23.76 34.54 24.75
CA THR A 36 22.83 35.22 25.66
C THR A 36 21.73 35.97 24.89
N PRO A 37 20.60 36.32 25.55
CA PRO A 37 19.34 36.67 24.90
C PRO A 37 19.29 38.15 24.51
N ARG A 38 18.65 38.47 23.38
CA ARG A 38 18.16 39.82 23.06
C ARG A 38 16.66 39.78 22.85
N GLY A 39 15.96 40.51 23.71
CA GLY A 39 14.54 40.80 23.59
C GLY A 39 14.24 41.79 22.46
N GLY A 40 13.06 41.62 21.90
CA GLY A 40 12.41 42.56 20.99
C GLY A 40 10.91 42.29 21.05
N ALA A 41 10.20 43.12 21.81
CA ALA A 41 8.76 43.11 21.91
C ALA A 41 8.14 43.59 20.58
N GLY A 42 7.15 42.86 20.08
CA GLY A 42 6.36 43.22 18.92
C GLY A 42 5.01 42.54 19.00
N GLY A 43 4.08 43.15 19.74
CA GLY A 43 2.69 42.71 19.81
C GLY A 43 1.97 43.02 18.50
N SER A 44 1.32 42.00 17.94
CA SER A 44 0.37 42.13 16.84
C SER A 44 -0.84 41.29 17.21
N ALA A 45 -1.92 41.98 17.56
CA ALA A 45 -3.20 41.39 17.95
C ALA A 45 -3.90 40.79 16.73
N SER A 46 -4.21 39.49 16.79
CA SER A 46 -4.97 38.79 15.76
C SER A 46 -6.48 38.94 16.04
N ILE A 47 -7.19 39.53 15.08
CA ILE A 47 -8.64 39.68 15.07
C ILE A 47 -9.29 38.30 14.88
N HIS A 48 -10.19 37.93 15.80
CA HIS A 48 -11.03 36.74 15.67
C HIS A 48 -12.07 36.93 14.56
N VAL A 49 -12.01 36.10 13.52
CA VAL A 49 -13.11 35.86 12.59
C VAL A 49 -13.58 34.44 12.79
N MET A 50 -14.77 34.27 13.36
CA MET A 50 -15.44 32.97 13.51
C MET A 50 -15.86 32.47 12.12
N GLY A 51 -15.25 31.35 11.70
CA GLY A 51 -15.72 30.54 10.58
C GLY A 51 -15.85 29.09 11.06
N ASN A 52 -17.04 28.51 10.91
CA ASN A 52 -17.28 27.08 11.11
C ASN A 52 -16.40 26.28 10.13
N SER A 53 -15.31 25.68 10.61
CA SER A 53 -14.60 24.63 9.88
C SER A 53 -14.77 23.31 10.62
N THR A 54 -15.18 22.28 9.88
CA THR A 54 -14.98 20.88 10.25
C THR A 54 -13.47 20.66 10.34
N THR A 55 -12.90 20.79 11.54
CA THR A 55 -11.46 20.73 11.78
C THR A 55 -10.95 19.31 11.54
N ILE A 56 -10.27 19.09 10.42
CA ILE A 56 -9.28 18.01 10.27
C ILE A 56 -8.26 18.19 11.40
N ALA A 57 -7.85 17.12 12.09
CA ALA A 57 -6.75 17.23 13.04
C ALA A 57 -5.54 17.89 12.39
N ASP A 58 -5.04 18.95 13.00
CA ASP A 58 -3.75 19.51 12.57
C ASP A 58 -2.68 18.40 12.64
N PRO A 59 -1.91 18.21 11.57
CA PRO A 59 -0.90 17.16 11.52
C PRO A 59 0.17 17.41 12.59
N LYS A 60 0.58 16.35 13.28
CA LYS A 60 1.60 16.42 14.34
C LYS A 60 2.99 16.39 13.71
N ILE A 61 3.40 17.54 13.21
CA ILE A 61 4.69 17.70 12.52
C ILE A 61 5.76 18.17 13.52
N VAL A 62 6.86 17.43 13.58
CA VAL A 62 8.05 17.80 14.38
C VAL A 62 9.21 18.07 13.43
N THR A 63 9.70 19.31 13.40
CA THR A 63 10.86 19.71 12.60
C THR A 63 12.16 19.52 13.38
N GLY A 64 13.22 19.12 12.69
CA GLY A 64 14.57 19.04 13.22
C GLY A 64 15.63 19.53 12.23
N ASP A 65 16.90 19.35 12.60
CA ASP A 65 18.04 19.83 11.82
C ASP A 65 18.08 19.24 10.40
N CYS A 66 18.69 19.98 9.47
CA CYS A 66 18.90 19.57 8.09
C CYS A 66 17.62 19.18 7.33
N GLY A 67 16.51 19.88 7.60
CA GLY A 67 15.23 19.64 6.94
C GLY A 67 14.61 18.28 7.32
N TYR A 68 14.91 17.79 8.53
CA TYR A 68 14.24 16.63 9.11
C TYR A 68 12.80 17.00 9.47
N LEU A 69 11.85 16.20 9.00
CA LEU A 69 10.43 16.37 9.26
C LEU A 69 9.87 15.03 9.77
N LEU A 70 9.56 14.92 11.04
CA LEU A 70 8.81 13.79 11.57
C LEU A 70 7.31 14.10 11.44
N ASP A 71 6.66 13.38 10.54
CA ASP A 71 5.21 13.37 10.42
C ASP A 71 4.65 12.32 11.40
N ASP A 72 4.38 12.79 12.62
CA ASP A 72 4.13 11.93 13.76
C ASP A 72 2.66 11.51 13.88
N VAL A 73 2.46 10.37 14.52
CA VAL A 73 1.14 9.86 14.86
C VAL A 73 0.66 10.43 16.19
N ALA A 74 -0.65 10.63 16.31
CA ALA A 74 -1.24 11.08 17.56
C ALA A 74 -1.08 10.03 18.66
N HIS A 75 -0.91 10.50 19.89
CA HIS A 75 -0.84 9.66 21.09
C HIS A 75 -1.96 10.05 22.04
N LEU A 76 -2.58 9.09 22.75
CA LEU A 76 -3.70 9.38 23.65
C LEU A 76 -3.36 10.42 24.73
N SER A 77 -2.10 10.47 25.17
CA SER A 77 -1.63 11.47 26.14
C SER A 77 -1.58 12.90 25.59
N ASP A 78 -1.66 13.09 24.27
CA ASP A 78 -1.66 14.42 23.65
C ASP A 78 -2.95 15.20 24.01
N TYR A 79 -4.05 14.49 24.30
CA TYR A 79 -5.36 15.09 24.62
C TYR A 79 -6.03 14.52 25.88
N ILE A 80 -5.52 13.44 26.48
CA ILE A 80 -6.01 12.89 27.75
C ILE A 80 -4.88 12.91 28.79
N LYS A 81 -5.08 13.69 29.86
CA LYS A 81 -4.11 13.80 30.96
C LYS A 81 -4.15 12.59 31.90
N ASP A 82 -3.03 12.36 32.59
CA ASP A 82 -2.89 11.38 33.69
C ASP A 82 -3.26 9.93 33.34
N LEU A 83 -2.88 9.51 32.13
CA LEU A 83 -3.09 8.13 31.68
C LEU A 83 -2.10 7.15 32.34
N PRO A 84 -2.56 6.14 33.10
CA PRO A 84 -1.68 5.24 33.84
C PRO A 84 -0.87 4.36 32.88
N THR A 85 0.41 4.15 33.14
CA THR A 85 1.34 3.46 32.23
C THR A 85 1.95 2.24 32.90
N TYR A 86 2.16 1.16 32.16
CA TYR A 86 2.56 -0.14 32.68
C TYR A 86 3.74 -0.70 31.89
N SER A 87 4.53 -1.57 32.52
CA SER A 87 5.56 -2.34 31.84
C SER A 87 4.95 -3.26 30.80
N ASN A 88 5.59 -3.37 29.65
CA ASN A 88 5.11 -4.23 28.58
C ASN A 88 5.32 -5.73 28.95
N PRO A 89 4.26 -6.57 28.92
CA PRO A 89 4.36 -8.00 29.25
C PRO A 89 5.32 -8.79 28.35
N LEU A 90 5.69 -8.23 27.19
CA LEU A 90 6.71 -8.82 26.32
C LEU A 90 8.10 -8.92 26.97
N GLN A 91 8.37 -8.17 28.05
CA GLN A 91 9.61 -8.31 28.83
C GLN A 91 9.80 -9.74 29.35
N ASP A 92 8.69 -10.40 29.69
CA ASP A 92 8.68 -11.74 30.29
C ASP A 92 8.28 -12.82 29.27
N ASN A 93 8.12 -12.47 27.98
CA ASN A 93 7.67 -13.40 26.96
C ASN A 93 8.85 -14.26 26.44
N PRO A 94 8.76 -15.61 26.51
CA PRO A 94 9.84 -16.49 26.06
C PRO A 94 10.24 -16.32 24.59
N ALA A 95 9.31 -15.93 23.70
CA ALA A 95 9.61 -15.71 22.30
C ALA A 95 10.52 -14.49 22.06
N TYR A 96 10.54 -13.54 23.00
CA TYR A 96 11.33 -12.32 22.91
C TYR A 96 12.62 -12.37 23.74
N SER A 97 12.83 -13.41 24.56
CA SER A 97 13.99 -13.52 25.46
C SER A 97 15.34 -13.60 24.73
N VAL A 98 15.34 -14.06 23.47
CA VAL A 98 16.54 -14.20 22.63
C VAL A 98 16.87 -12.92 21.83
N VAL A 99 15.99 -11.93 21.83
CA VAL A 99 16.13 -10.73 21.00
C VAL A 99 17.00 -9.68 21.71
N LYS A 100 18.16 -9.37 21.14
CA LYS A 100 19.14 -8.41 21.71
C LYS A 100 18.56 -7.02 21.99
N GLN A 101 17.69 -6.55 21.10
CA GLN A 101 16.97 -5.28 21.23
C GLN A 101 15.49 -5.55 20.92
N TYR A 102 14.73 -5.85 21.97
CA TYR A 102 13.35 -6.30 21.87
C TYR A 102 12.36 -5.14 21.79
N PHE A 103 12.69 -3.96 22.33
CA PHE A 103 11.88 -2.74 22.20
C PHE A 103 12.45 -1.75 21.20
N VAL A 104 11.52 -1.09 20.51
CA VAL A 104 11.81 0.02 19.61
C VAL A 104 11.88 1.31 20.42
N ASP A 105 12.86 2.16 20.11
CA ASP A 105 13.01 3.45 20.76
C ASP A 105 11.82 4.39 20.43
N VAL A 106 11.58 5.36 21.30
CA VAL A 106 10.60 6.42 21.03
C VAL A 106 11.13 7.33 19.93
N ASP A 107 12.44 7.52 19.79
CA ASP A 107 12.99 8.42 18.78
C ASP A 107 13.33 7.70 17.45
N ASP A 108 13.11 6.38 17.37
CA ASP A 108 13.30 5.61 16.14
C ASP A 108 12.32 6.05 15.04
N THR A 109 12.86 6.56 13.94
CA THR A 109 12.08 6.94 12.76
C THR A 109 12.58 6.29 11.47
N VAL A 110 11.69 6.18 10.49
CA VAL A 110 11.93 5.57 9.18
C VAL A 110 11.74 6.65 8.13
N ALA A 111 12.78 6.88 7.32
CA ALA A 111 12.74 7.88 6.26
C ALA A 111 11.80 7.45 5.12
N GLU A 112 10.98 8.38 4.61
CA GLU A 112 10.21 8.20 3.38
C GLU A 112 11.15 8.12 2.17
N LYS A 113 12.14 9.01 2.11
CA LYS A 113 13.13 9.07 1.05
C LYS A 113 14.51 8.67 1.57
N ILE A 114 14.99 7.51 1.14
CA ILE A 114 16.32 7.00 1.52
C ILE A 114 17.43 7.34 0.50
N VAL A 115 17.05 7.70 -0.73
CA VAL A 115 18.00 8.15 -1.76
C VAL A 115 17.98 9.67 -1.80
N VAL A 116 19.02 10.28 -1.25
CA VAL A 116 19.17 11.73 -1.11
C VAL A 116 20.52 12.18 -1.63
N SER A 117 20.59 13.42 -2.13
CA SER A 117 21.86 14.08 -2.45
C SER A 117 22.46 14.66 -1.17
N LYS A 118 23.78 14.85 -1.15
CA LYS A 118 24.53 15.29 0.04
C LYS A 118 23.97 16.58 0.66
N GLU A 119 23.51 17.51 -0.16
CA GLU A 119 22.99 18.82 0.26
C GLU A 119 21.45 18.87 0.34
N SER A 120 20.76 17.79 -0.04
CA SER A 120 19.29 17.78 -0.03
C SER A 120 18.75 17.57 1.40
N PRO A 121 17.59 18.18 1.73
CA PRO A 121 16.97 17.98 3.04
C PRO A 121 16.68 16.50 3.28
N ARG A 122 16.76 16.07 4.54
CA ARG A 122 16.44 14.68 4.93
C ARG A 122 14.99 14.32 4.61
N GLY A 123 14.09 15.30 4.67
CA GLY A 123 12.70 15.15 4.28
C GLY A 123 11.87 14.49 5.37
N THR A 124 10.79 13.83 4.93
CA THR A 124 9.78 13.24 5.81
C THR A 124 10.22 11.90 6.39
N HIS A 125 9.95 11.73 7.68
CA HIS A 125 10.17 10.53 8.46
C HIS A 125 8.88 10.13 9.16
N PHE A 126 8.69 8.82 9.34
CA PHE A 126 7.58 8.24 10.07
C PHE A 126 8.09 7.52 11.31
N ARG A 127 7.25 7.41 12.34
CA ARG A 127 7.59 6.69 13.55
C ARG A 127 7.73 5.20 13.27
N ARG A 128 8.82 4.57 13.72
CA ARG A 128 9.04 3.13 13.54
C ARG A 128 8.03 2.32 14.34
N ALA A 129 7.36 1.37 13.69
CA ALA A 129 6.44 0.46 14.36
C ALA A 129 7.20 -0.61 15.16
N GLY A 130 6.59 -1.05 16.26
CA GLY A 130 7.13 -2.13 17.09
C GLY A 130 6.81 -1.95 18.57
N PRO A 131 7.13 -2.97 19.39
CA PRO A 131 6.76 -2.96 20.80
C PRO A 131 7.53 -1.87 21.56
N ARG A 132 6.82 -1.18 22.46
CA ARG A 132 7.39 -0.16 23.35
C ARG A 132 7.54 -0.70 24.76
N GLN A 133 8.50 -0.16 25.52
CA GLN A 133 8.76 -0.61 26.89
C GLN A 133 7.57 -0.36 27.83
N LYS A 134 6.81 0.70 27.54
CA LYS A 134 5.66 1.16 28.29
C LYS A 134 4.39 1.01 27.44
N VAL A 135 3.34 0.47 28.03
CA VAL A 135 2.05 0.21 27.37
C VAL A 135 0.88 0.60 28.27
N CYS A 136 -0.32 0.67 27.69
CA CYS A 136 -1.57 0.74 28.45
C CYS A 136 -1.85 -0.61 29.14
N LYS A 137 -2.45 -0.61 30.34
CA LYS A 137 -2.75 -1.86 31.08
C LYS A 137 -3.63 -2.76 30.22
N SER A 138 -3.29 -4.04 30.15
CA SER A 138 -4.27 -5.10 29.91
C SER A 138 -4.88 -5.50 31.24
N ASN A 139 -6.11 -5.06 31.48
CA ASN A 139 -7.05 -5.73 32.39
C ASN A 139 -8.23 -6.18 31.50
N PRO A 140 -9.03 -7.19 31.89
CA PRO A 140 -9.79 -8.05 30.96
C PRO A 140 -10.94 -7.36 30.18
N CYS A 141 -11.06 -6.05 30.29
CA CYS A 141 -12.01 -5.18 29.61
C CYS A 141 -11.37 -4.46 28.41
N LEU A 142 -10.40 -5.08 27.73
CA LEU A 142 -10.02 -4.66 26.38
C LEU A 142 -11.00 -5.29 25.41
N SER A 143 -12.05 -4.56 25.08
CA SER A 143 -12.91 -4.84 23.95
C SER A 143 -12.20 -4.32 22.70
N SER A 144 -11.37 -5.17 22.08
CA SER A 144 -10.76 -4.85 20.78
C SER A 144 -11.76 -5.22 19.70
N CYS A 145 -12.11 -4.24 18.88
CA CYS A 145 -13.08 -4.39 17.82
C CYS A 145 -12.38 -4.58 16.49
N MET A 146 -12.61 -5.71 15.84
CA MET A 146 -12.10 -6.00 14.51
C MET A 146 -13.17 -5.82 13.47
N TYR A 147 -12.78 -5.21 12.37
CA TYR A 147 -13.71 -4.75 11.38
C TYR A 147 -13.16 -4.94 9.96
N CYS A 148 -14.04 -5.26 9.01
CA CYS A 148 -13.71 -5.41 7.58
C CYS A 148 -14.67 -4.63 6.65
N ASN A 149 -14.20 -3.49 6.13
CA ASN A 149 -14.64 -2.66 4.99
C ASN A 149 -14.58 -3.26 3.58
N MET A 150 -15.67 -3.32 2.79
CA MET A 150 -15.65 -3.87 1.42
C MET A 150 -15.46 -2.86 0.27
N TRP A 151 -14.71 -3.31 -0.75
CA TRP A 151 -15.08 -3.22 -2.18
C TRP A 151 -14.71 -4.52 -2.94
N GLY A 152 -13.73 -5.29 -2.45
CA GLY A 152 -13.40 -6.63 -2.93
C GLY A 152 -12.72 -7.48 -1.84
N LEU A 153 -12.88 -8.81 -1.92
CA LEU A 153 -12.10 -9.76 -1.14
C LEU A 153 -10.61 -9.58 -1.48
N CYS A 154 -9.74 -9.89 -0.53
CA CYS A 154 -8.30 -9.81 -0.69
C CYS A 154 -7.68 -11.01 0.02
N PRO A 155 -6.72 -11.71 -0.61
CA PRO A 155 -5.94 -12.73 0.08
C PRO A 155 -5.29 -12.15 1.35
N GLY A 156 -5.37 -12.88 2.47
CA GLY A 156 -4.71 -12.49 3.72
C GLY A 156 -5.56 -11.75 4.77
N ILE A 157 -6.81 -11.35 4.46
CA ILE A 157 -7.69 -10.70 5.47
C ILE A 157 -7.86 -11.58 6.71
N ASN A 158 -8.17 -12.85 6.52
CA ASN A 158 -8.31 -13.80 7.63
C ASN A 158 -6.98 -13.99 8.40
N THR A 159 -5.84 -13.93 7.72
CA THR A 159 -4.52 -13.98 8.36
C THR A 159 -4.36 -12.76 9.28
N VAL A 160 -4.61 -11.55 8.80
CA VAL A 160 -4.58 -10.33 9.63
C VAL A 160 -5.52 -10.47 10.84
N ILE A 161 -6.75 -10.97 10.64
CA ILE A 161 -7.71 -11.19 11.74
C ILE A 161 -7.14 -12.14 12.79
N ARG A 162 -6.60 -13.27 12.34
CA ARG A 162 -5.99 -14.27 13.22
C ARG A 162 -4.82 -13.70 14.00
N GLU A 163 -3.90 -13.02 13.34
CA GLU A 163 -2.67 -12.52 13.96
C GLU A 163 -2.96 -11.38 14.96
N ILE A 164 -4.01 -10.58 14.74
CA ILE A 164 -4.45 -9.60 15.74
C ILE A 164 -5.02 -10.30 16.98
N VAL A 165 -5.91 -11.25 16.81
CA VAL A 165 -6.53 -11.98 17.94
C VAL A 165 -5.47 -12.77 18.72
N CYS A 166 -4.61 -13.51 18.02
CA CYS A 166 -3.53 -14.28 18.63
C CYS A 166 -2.49 -13.37 19.28
N GLY A 167 -2.11 -12.26 18.63
CA GLY A 167 -1.15 -11.32 19.18
C GLY A 167 -1.66 -10.61 20.43
N LEU A 168 -2.89 -10.13 20.42
CA LEU A 168 -3.54 -9.54 21.60
C LEU A 168 -3.62 -10.53 22.76
N TYR A 169 -4.01 -11.78 22.49
CA TYR A 169 -4.15 -12.82 23.51
C TYR A 169 -2.79 -13.29 24.06
N HIS A 170 -1.87 -13.73 23.20
CA HIS A 170 -0.62 -14.38 23.62
C HIS A 170 0.48 -13.40 24.01
N MET A 171 0.55 -12.21 23.38
CA MET A 171 1.59 -11.22 23.71
C MET A 171 1.17 -10.28 24.84
N TYR A 172 -0.13 -9.96 24.93
CA TYR A 172 -0.63 -8.90 25.81
C TYR A 172 -1.68 -9.36 26.82
N GLY A 173 -2.12 -10.62 26.78
CA GLY A 173 -3.11 -11.16 27.72
C GLY A 173 -4.53 -10.60 27.55
N VAL A 174 -4.84 -10.06 26.36
CA VAL A 174 -6.16 -9.48 26.05
C VAL A 174 -7.11 -10.60 25.65
N THR A 175 -8.18 -10.79 26.42
CA THR A 175 -9.15 -11.88 26.23
C THR A 175 -10.46 -11.46 25.57
N GLY A 176 -10.77 -10.16 25.58
CA GLY A 176 -12.06 -9.61 25.12
C GLY A 176 -12.08 -9.13 23.67
N VAL A 177 -11.75 -9.96 22.68
CA VAL A 177 -11.78 -9.50 21.28
C VAL A 177 -13.17 -9.74 20.65
N LEU A 178 -13.74 -8.71 20.02
CA LEU A 178 -15.02 -8.75 19.32
C LEU A 178 -14.80 -8.49 17.82
N GLY A 179 -15.40 -9.32 16.98
CA GLY A 179 -15.52 -9.09 15.55
C GLY A 179 -16.85 -8.43 15.23
N ILE A 180 -16.84 -7.34 14.46
CA ILE A 180 -18.05 -6.68 13.96
C ILE A 180 -18.41 -7.28 12.61
N GLU A 181 -19.61 -7.83 12.50
CA GLU A 181 -20.06 -8.46 11.27
C GLU A 181 -20.65 -7.45 10.29
N GLY A 182 -20.39 -7.64 8.99
CA GLY A 182 -21.06 -6.85 7.95
C GLY A 182 -20.69 -5.36 7.97
N GLY A 183 -19.42 -5.06 8.25
CA GLY A 183 -18.87 -3.71 8.05
C GLY A 183 -19.46 -2.63 8.95
N TYR A 184 -19.53 -1.37 8.48
CA TYR A 184 -19.92 -0.23 9.35
C TYR A 184 -21.31 -0.38 9.92
N LYS A 185 -22.19 -1.06 9.19
CA LYS A 185 -23.55 -1.38 9.64
C LYS A 185 -23.56 -2.26 10.88
N GLY A 186 -22.56 -3.12 11.04
CA GLY A 186 -22.45 -4.04 12.18
C GLY A 186 -22.34 -3.34 13.53
N PHE A 187 -21.74 -2.14 13.59
CA PHE A 187 -21.62 -1.38 14.83
C PHE A 187 -22.99 -1.09 15.45
N TYR A 188 -23.93 -0.57 14.65
CA TYR A 188 -25.25 -0.18 15.14
C TYR A 188 -26.34 -1.25 14.95
N ALA A 189 -26.13 -2.25 14.08
CA ALA A 189 -26.98 -3.44 14.01
C ALA A 189 -26.78 -4.38 15.22
N ARG A 190 -25.72 -4.15 16.00
CA ARG A 190 -25.28 -4.95 17.14
C ARG A 190 -24.86 -6.40 16.82
N ASN A 191 -24.52 -6.68 15.57
CA ASN A 191 -24.04 -8.00 15.13
C ASN A 191 -22.55 -8.14 15.43
N THR A 192 -22.22 -8.88 16.50
CA THR A 192 -20.83 -9.08 16.94
C THR A 192 -20.55 -10.53 17.29
N ILE A 193 -19.38 -11.03 16.90
CA ILE A 193 -18.91 -12.37 17.23
C ILE A 193 -17.73 -12.30 18.21
N PRO A 194 -17.69 -13.12 19.27
CA PRO A 194 -16.52 -13.22 20.13
C PRO A 194 -15.38 -13.92 19.39
N LEU A 195 -14.23 -13.25 19.31
CA LEU A 195 -13.03 -13.78 18.68
C LEU A 195 -12.06 -14.29 19.75
N THR A 196 -11.71 -15.57 19.66
CA THR A 196 -10.73 -16.21 20.53
C THR A 196 -9.69 -16.94 19.67
N PRO A 197 -8.48 -17.24 20.19
CA PRO A 197 -7.49 -18.04 19.46
C PRO A 197 -8.05 -19.34 18.89
N LYS A 198 -8.99 -19.97 19.60
CA LYS A 198 -9.70 -21.18 19.14
C LYS A 198 -10.58 -20.92 17.92
N VAL A 199 -11.33 -19.81 17.92
CA VAL A 199 -12.20 -19.43 16.78
C VAL A 199 -11.38 -19.08 15.54
N VAL A 200 -10.23 -18.43 15.71
CA VAL A 200 -9.38 -17.98 14.59
C VAL A 200 -8.29 -18.98 14.17
N ASN A 201 -8.20 -20.14 14.81
CA ASN A 201 -7.04 -21.04 14.65
C ASN A 201 -6.69 -21.33 13.18
N ASP A 202 -7.69 -21.69 12.39
CA ASP A 202 -7.53 -22.14 11.00
C ASP A 202 -8.08 -21.15 9.95
N ILE A 203 -8.50 -19.96 10.35
CA ILE A 203 -9.15 -19.02 9.41
C ILE A 203 -8.18 -18.52 8.35
N HIS A 204 -6.88 -18.46 8.64
CA HIS A 204 -5.82 -18.09 7.69
C HIS A 204 -5.74 -19.03 6.47
N LYS A 205 -6.24 -20.28 6.59
CA LYS A 205 -6.34 -21.24 5.48
C LYS A 205 -7.61 -21.04 4.64
N ARG A 206 -8.56 -20.26 5.14
CA ARG A 206 -9.85 -20.01 4.51
C ARG A 206 -9.78 -18.73 3.69
N VAL A 207 -10.41 -18.76 2.52
CA VAL A 207 -10.57 -17.60 1.65
C VAL A 207 -11.59 -16.61 2.23
N GLY A 208 -11.43 -15.33 1.89
CA GLY A 208 -12.38 -14.27 2.23
C GLY A 208 -12.21 -13.77 3.66
N THR A 209 -13.33 -13.54 4.35
CA THR A 209 -13.32 -13.05 5.73
C THR A 209 -14.42 -13.71 6.56
N ILE A 210 -14.08 -14.12 7.79
CA ILE A 210 -15.06 -14.66 8.75
C ILE A 210 -16.05 -13.61 9.27
N LEU A 211 -15.74 -12.31 9.14
CA LEU A 211 -16.60 -11.22 9.61
C LEU A 211 -17.63 -10.78 8.56
N GLY A 212 -17.58 -11.38 7.37
CA GLY A 212 -18.30 -10.86 6.22
C GLY A 212 -17.81 -9.46 5.83
N THR A 213 -18.47 -8.86 4.86
CA THR A 213 -18.14 -7.53 4.35
C THR A 213 -19.41 -6.80 3.97
N SER A 214 -19.39 -5.47 3.94
CA SER A 214 -20.54 -4.67 3.47
C SER A 214 -20.12 -3.45 2.66
N ARG A 215 -21.05 -2.91 1.87
CA ARG A 215 -20.89 -1.62 1.19
C ARG A 215 -21.66 -0.53 1.94
N GLY A 216 -21.00 0.62 2.10
CA GLY A 216 -21.56 1.81 2.72
C GLY A 216 -21.93 1.64 4.21
N GLY A 217 -22.92 2.42 4.66
CA GLY A 217 -23.42 2.36 6.03
C GLY A 217 -22.51 3.02 7.07
N HIS A 218 -21.63 3.94 6.63
CA HIS A 218 -20.85 4.75 7.55
C HIS A 218 -21.75 5.81 8.20
N ASP A 219 -21.88 5.74 9.52
CA ASP A 219 -22.58 6.72 10.33
C ASP A 219 -21.73 6.96 11.58
N THR A 220 -20.94 8.04 11.54
CA THR A 220 -19.91 8.31 12.55
C THR A 220 -20.48 8.35 13.95
N SER A 221 -21.60 9.04 14.15
CA SER A 221 -22.23 9.17 15.47
C SER A 221 -22.65 7.81 15.99
N LYS A 222 -23.38 7.01 15.20
CA LYS A 222 -23.81 5.67 15.63
C LYS A 222 -22.65 4.70 15.88
N ILE A 223 -21.58 4.80 15.08
CA ILE A 223 -20.39 3.97 15.25
C ILE A 223 -19.70 4.31 16.58
N VAL A 224 -19.47 5.59 16.84
CA VAL A 224 -18.79 6.04 18.08
C VAL A 224 -19.67 5.82 19.31
N ASP A 225 -20.99 5.98 19.20
CA ASP A 225 -21.95 5.60 20.25
C ASP A 225 -21.83 4.10 20.58
N SER A 226 -21.80 3.23 19.57
CA SER A 226 -21.60 1.79 19.78
C SER A 226 -20.24 1.45 20.39
N ILE A 227 -19.18 2.19 20.03
CA ILE A 227 -17.83 1.99 20.61
C ILE A 227 -17.87 2.32 22.10
N GLN A 228 -18.51 3.43 22.46
CA GLN A 228 -18.65 3.91 23.83
C GLN A 228 -19.55 2.97 24.67
N ASP A 229 -20.72 2.61 24.16
CA ASP A 229 -21.70 1.73 24.84
C ASP A 229 -21.11 0.35 25.19
N ARG A 230 -20.21 -0.16 24.35
CA ARG A 230 -19.56 -1.48 24.53
C ARG A 230 -18.26 -1.41 25.31
N GLY A 231 -17.81 -0.22 25.71
CA GLY A 231 -16.52 -0.03 26.38
C GLY A 231 -15.32 -0.46 25.51
N ILE A 232 -15.43 -0.32 24.19
CA ILE A 232 -14.35 -0.62 23.25
C ILE A 232 -13.25 0.43 23.39
N ASN A 233 -12.00 -0.01 23.54
CA ASN A 233 -10.84 0.87 23.73
C ASN A 233 -9.79 0.71 22.62
N GLN A 234 -9.95 -0.27 21.73
CA GLN A 234 -9.13 -0.42 20.54
C GLN A 234 -10.02 -0.82 19.36
N VAL A 235 -9.87 -0.12 18.24
CA VAL A 235 -10.59 -0.40 17.01
C VAL A 235 -9.59 -0.62 15.89
N TYR A 236 -9.60 -1.83 15.32
CA TYR A 236 -8.78 -2.22 14.18
C TYR A 236 -9.65 -2.25 12.93
N ILE A 237 -9.41 -1.32 12.01
CA ILE A 237 -10.23 -1.09 10.83
C ILE A 237 -9.48 -1.59 9.59
N ILE A 238 -9.87 -2.77 9.09
CA ILE A 238 -9.29 -3.38 7.89
C ILE A 238 -10.13 -2.95 6.66
N GLY A 239 -9.50 -2.34 5.66
CA GLY A 239 -10.22 -1.95 4.43
C GLY A 239 -9.43 -1.02 3.52
N GLY A 240 -9.98 -0.76 2.33
CA GLY A 240 -9.36 0.11 1.31
C GLY A 240 -9.58 1.61 1.59
N ASP A 241 -9.30 2.46 0.62
CA ASP A 241 -9.31 3.92 0.74
C ASP A 241 -10.56 4.49 1.43
N GLY A 242 -11.77 4.19 0.93
CA GLY A 242 -13.01 4.68 1.54
C GLY A 242 -13.21 4.23 3.00
N THR A 243 -12.66 3.06 3.37
CA THR A 243 -12.67 2.59 4.75
C THR A 243 -11.65 3.33 5.62
N GLN A 244 -10.46 3.63 5.10
CA GLN A 244 -9.46 4.42 5.82
C GLN A 244 -9.91 5.88 6.00
N LYS A 245 -10.60 6.45 5.02
CA LYS A 245 -11.29 7.75 5.16
C LYS A 245 -12.32 7.72 6.30
N GLY A 246 -13.16 6.67 6.34
CA GLY A 246 -14.09 6.47 7.46
C GLY A 246 -13.39 6.28 8.81
N ALA A 247 -12.25 5.60 8.85
CA ALA A 247 -11.42 5.45 10.06
C ALA A 247 -10.90 6.80 10.57
N SER A 248 -10.46 7.67 9.67
CA SER A 248 -10.03 9.03 9.98
C SER A 248 -11.16 9.84 10.63
N VAL A 249 -12.36 9.80 10.05
CA VAL A 249 -13.54 10.50 10.61
C VAL A 249 -13.95 9.94 11.99
N ILE A 250 -13.87 8.61 12.18
CA ILE A 250 -14.12 7.97 13.49
C ILE A 250 -13.09 8.42 14.52
N PHE A 251 -11.81 8.48 14.14
CA PHE A 251 -10.74 8.96 14.99
C PHE A 251 -10.97 10.41 15.44
N GLU A 252 -11.35 11.30 14.53
CA GLU A 252 -11.67 12.69 14.86
C GLU A 252 -12.81 12.81 15.86
N GLU A 253 -13.89 12.06 15.66
CA GLU A 253 -15.04 12.09 16.56
C GLU A 253 -14.69 11.51 17.96
N ILE A 254 -13.89 10.45 18.02
CA ILE A 254 -13.37 9.89 19.28
C ILE A 254 -12.53 10.92 20.03
N ARG A 255 -11.65 11.63 19.30
CA ARG A 255 -10.81 12.69 19.84
C ARG A 255 -11.65 13.87 20.35
N ARG A 256 -12.63 14.31 19.56
CA ARG A 256 -13.58 15.38 19.94
C ARG A 256 -14.36 15.05 21.21
N ARG A 257 -14.74 13.79 21.41
CA ARG A 257 -15.42 13.31 22.61
C ARG A 257 -14.48 12.99 23.79
N GLY A 258 -13.17 13.05 23.60
CA GLY A 258 -12.18 12.73 24.63
C GLY A 258 -12.20 11.27 25.09
N LEU A 259 -12.59 10.34 24.20
CA LEU A 259 -12.71 8.93 24.54
C LEU A 259 -11.33 8.25 24.57
N LYS A 260 -11.15 7.31 25.51
CA LYS A 260 -9.91 6.53 25.68
C LYS A 260 -9.84 5.36 24.69
N VAL A 261 -9.89 5.66 23.39
CA VAL A 261 -9.96 4.65 22.32
C VAL A 261 -8.85 4.85 21.31
N ALA A 262 -8.07 3.79 21.05
CA ALA A 262 -7.10 3.76 19.97
C ALA A 262 -7.77 3.32 18.66
N VAL A 263 -7.66 4.13 17.61
CA VAL A 263 -8.15 3.80 16.26
C VAL A 263 -6.95 3.49 15.39
N VAL A 264 -6.93 2.28 14.83
CA VAL A 264 -5.83 1.79 13.98
C VAL A 264 -6.40 1.30 12.65
N GLY A 265 -5.86 1.83 11.56
CA GLY A 265 -6.15 1.38 10.21
C GLY A 265 -5.21 0.29 9.74
N ILE A 266 -5.76 -0.66 8.99
CA ILE A 266 -5.00 -1.69 8.28
C ILE A 266 -5.43 -1.63 6.82
N PRO A 267 -4.61 -1.00 5.96
CA PRO A 267 -5.03 -0.62 4.63
C PRO A 267 -5.01 -1.86 3.75
N LYS A 268 -6.17 -2.17 3.16
CA LYS A 268 -6.41 -3.36 2.35
C LYS A 268 -6.76 -2.96 0.92
N THR A 269 -5.81 -3.13 0.03
CA THR A 269 -5.97 -3.06 -1.42
C THR A 269 -5.15 -4.19 -2.03
N ILE A 270 -5.58 -4.74 -3.16
CA ILE A 270 -4.69 -5.60 -3.96
C ILE A 270 -4.02 -4.81 -5.07
N ASP A 271 -4.49 -3.59 -5.37
CA ASP A 271 -3.98 -2.77 -6.47
C ASP A 271 -2.65 -2.10 -6.14
N ASN A 272 -2.16 -2.24 -4.91
CA ASN A 272 -0.93 -1.62 -4.40
C ASN A 272 -0.87 -0.09 -4.54
N ASP A 273 -2.02 0.56 -4.38
CA ASP A 273 -2.23 2.00 -4.59
C ASP A 273 -2.21 2.83 -3.29
N ILE A 274 -1.74 2.26 -2.18
CA ILE A 274 -1.66 2.97 -0.90
C ILE A 274 -0.40 3.88 -0.88
N PRO A 275 -0.53 5.19 -0.60
CA PRO A 275 0.60 6.09 -0.46
C PRO A 275 1.56 5.67 0.64
N VAL A 276 2.83 6.07 0.51
CA VAL A 276 3.91 5.88 1.51
C VAL A 276 4.36 4.43 1.69
N ILE A 277 3.42 3.48 1.61
CA ILE A 277 3.67 2.06 1.83
C ILE A 277 4.27 1.42 0.58
N ASP A 278 5.35 0.65 0.77
CA ASP A 278 6.06 -0.05 -0.32
C ASP A 278 5.15 -1.09 -1.00
N LYS A 279 4.38 -1.81 -0.19
CA LYS A 279 3.53 -2.91 -0.64
C LYS A 279 2.30 -3.14 0.25
N SER A 280 1.16 -3.38 -0.37
CA SER A 280 -0.11 -3.79 0.26
C SER A 280 -0.24 -5.32 0.34
N PHE A 281 -0.90 -5.83 1.39
CA PHE A 281 -1.00 -7.27 1.57
C PHE A 281 -2.02 -7.85 0.58
N GLY A 282 -1.71 -9.03 0.05
CA GLY A 282 -2.48 -9.69 -1.00
C GLY A 282 -2.02 -9.30 -2.41
N PHE A 283 -1.13 -8.30 -2.56
CA PHE A 283 -0.58 -7.90 -3.86
C PHE A 283 0.28 -9.01 -4.49
N ASP A 284 1.20 -9.63 -3.74
CA ASP A 284 2.06 -10.68 -4.29
C ASP A 284 1.22 -11.89 -4.72
N THR A 285 0.24 -12.27 -3.90
CA THR A 285 -0.71 -13.32 -4.24
C THR A 285 -1.49 -12.96 -5.49
N ALA A 286 -1.95 -11.71 -5.62
CA ALA A 286 -2.68 -11.28 -6.81
C ALA A 286 -1.83 -11.31 -8.09
N VAL A 287 -0.55 -10.95 -8.00
CA VAL A 287 0.41 -11.04 -9.11
C VAL A 287 0.66 -12.50 -9.49
N GLU A 288 0.82 -13.39 -8.51
CA GLU A 288 1.01 -14.84 -8.74
C GLU A 288 -0.21 -15.46 -9.46
N GLU A 289 -1.43 -15.10 -9.02
CA GLU A 289 -2.66 -15.54 -9.67
C GLU A 289 -2.85 -14.96 -11.07
N ALA A 290 -2.51 -13.69 -11.26
CA ALA A 290 -2.51 -13.06 -12.58
C ALA A 290 -1.56 -13.78 -13.54
N GLN A 291 -0.38 -14.18 -13.08
CA GLN A 291 0.56 -14.98 -13.87
C GLN A 291 -0.06 -16.31 -14.32
N ARG A 292 -0.81 -17.01 -13.45
CA ARG A 292 -1.48 -18.26 -13.85
C ARG A 292 -2.48 -18.05 -14.99
N ALA A 293 -3.22 -16.95 -14.95
CA ALA A 293 -4.14 -16.59 -16.04
C ALA A 293 -3.41 -16.20 -17.34
N ILE A 294 -2.28 -15.48 -17.22
CA ILE A 294 -1.42 -15.12 -18.36
C ILE A 294 -0.84 -16.37 -19.00
N SER A 295 -0.30 -17.32 -18.22
CA SER A 295 0.24 -18.56 -18.77
C SER A 295 -0.82 -19.39 -19.50
N ALA A 296 -2.06 -19.44 -18.98
CA ALA A 296 -3.17 -20.09 -19.68
C ALA A 296 -3.50 -19.37 -21.01
N ALA A 297 -3.55 -18.04 -21.01
CA ALA A 297 -3.77 -17.25 -22.23
C ALA A 297 -2.64 -17.45 -23.25
N HIS A 298 -1.40 -17.55 -22.79
CA HIS A 298 -0.24 -17.79 -23.64
C HIS A 298 -0.34 -19.14 -24.36
N VAL A 299 -0.56 -20.24 -23.61
CA VAL A 299 -0.72 -21.59 -24.18
C VAL A 299 -1.87 -21.65 -25.18
N GLU A 300 -3.01 -21.05 -24.85
CA GLU A 300 -4.17 -20.98 -25.76
C GLU A 300 -3.86 -20.18 -27.03
N SER A 301 -3.11 -19.08 -26.91
CA SER A 301 -2.74 -18.24 -28.06
C SER A 301 -1.71 -18.90 -28.96
N GLU A 302 -0.72 -19.60 -28.39
CA GLU A 302 0.33 -20.30 -29.14
C GLU A 302 -0.22 -21.54 -29.88
N SER A 303 -1.27 -22.16 -29.35
CA SER A 303 -1.87 -23.37 -29.90
C SER A 303 -2.65 -23.16 -31.21
N ILE A 304 -2.82 -21.92 -31.67
CA ILE A 304 -3.60 -21.61 -32.87
C ILE A 304 -2.98 -20.46 -33.67
N GLU A 305 -3.01 -20.56 -35.00
CA GLU A 305 -2.57 -19.47 -35.87
C GLU A 305 -3.43 -18.21 -35.67
N ASN A 306 -2.76 -17.06 -35.65
CA ASN A 306 -3.35 -15.75 -35.35
C ASN A 306 -4.11 -15.74 -34.01
N GLY A 307 -3.56 -16.46 -33.02
CA GLY A 307 -4.10 -16.56 -31.67
C GLY A 307 -3.81 -15.31 -30.84
N ILE A 308 -4.82 -14.77 -30.16
CA ILE A 308 -4.65 -13.67 -29.21
C ILE A 308 -5.18 -14.09 -27.84
N GLY A 309 -4.31 -14.10 -26.84
CA GLY A 309 -4.68 -14.25 -25.44
C GLY A 309 -4.85 -12.89 -24.79
N LEU A 310 -6.10 -12.47 -24.52
CA LEU A 310 -6.37 -11.22 -23.81
C LEU A 310 -6.75 -11.52 -22.35
N VAL A 311 -5.97 -10.99 -21.41
CA VAL A 311 -6.20 -11.13 -19.97
C VAL A 311 -6.53 -9.78 -19.36
N LYS A 312 -7.74 -9.64 -18.79
CA LYS A 312 -8.10 -8.46 -18.00
C LYS A 312 -7.68 -8.66 -16.55
N LEU A 313 -6.96 -7.71 -15.97
CA LEU A 313 -6.54 -7.74 -14.57
C LEU A 313 -7.15 -6.59 -13.78
N MET A 314 -7.14 -6.73 -12.46
CA MET A 314 -7.54 -5.66 -11.54
C MET A 314 -6.55 -4.49 -11.62
N GLY A 315 -7.05 -3.30 -11.31
CA GLY A 315 -6.31 -2.05 -11.49
C GLY A 315 -7.23 -0.94 -11.94
N ARG A 316 -8.15 -0.53 -11.05
CA ARG A 316 -9.17 0.50 -11.31
C ARG A 316 -8.54 1.87 -11.57
N HIS A 317 -7.58 2.25 -10.74
CA HIS A 317 -6.92 3.56 -10.77
C HIS A 317 -5.41 3.46 -10.99
N SER A 318 -4.84 2.27 -10.80
CA SER A 318 -3.42 2.02 -10.97
C SER A 318 -3.14 0.67 -11.64
N GLY A 319 -2.05 0.61 -12.41
CA GLY A 319 -1.66 -0.55 -13.20
C GLY A 319 -0.65 -1.50 -12.55
N PHE A 320 -0.46 -1.47 -11.22
CA PHE A 320 0.63 -2.21 -10.60
C PHE A 320 0.54 -3.73 -10.79
N ILE A 321 -0.64 -4.34 -10.64
CA ILE A 321 -0.81 -5.79 -10.86
C ILE A 321 -0.44 -6.14 -12.30
N ALA A 322 -0.97 -5.40 -13.28
CA ALA A 322 -0.68 -5.63 -14.70
C ALA A 322 0.80 -5.48 -15.04
N MET A 323 1.46 -4.44 -14.54
CA MET A 323 2.90 -4.21 -14.75
C MET A 323 3.76 -5.31 -14.09
N TYR A 324 3.48 -5.67 -12.84
CA TYR A 324 4.25 -6.70 -12.13
C TYR A 324 4.00 -8.10 -12.69
N ALA A 325 2.76 -8.45 -13.02
CA ALA A 325 2.43 -9.74 -13.64
C ALA A 325 3.08 -9.88 -15.03
N THR A 326 3.13 -8.80 -15.81
CA THR A 326 3.85 -8.74 -17.09
C THR A 326 5.34 -9.01 -16.91
N LEU A 327 5.98 -8.31 -15.98
CA LEU A 327 7.41 -8.48 -15.67
C LEU A 327 7.74 -9.88 -15.12
N ALA A 328 6.83 -10.47 -14.35
CA ALA A 328 6.99 -11.80 -13.76
C ALA A 328 6.78 -12.92 -14.79
N SER A 329 5.75 -12.84 -15.63
CA SER A 329 5.42 -13.89 -16.60
C SER A 329 6.40 -13.93 -17.77
N ARG A 330 6.80 -12.77 -18.30
CA ARG A 330 7.58 -12.62 -19.55
C ARG A 330 6.92 -13.13 -20.84
N ASP A 331 5.72 -13.71 -20.74
CA ASP A 331 4.94 -14.19 -21.90
C ASP A 331 4.05 -13.11 -22.53
N VAL A 332 4.05 -11.90 -21.97
CA VAL A 332 3.16 -10.81 -22.37
C VAL A 332 3.83 -9.95 -23.44
N ASP A 333 3.15 -9.74 -24.57
CA ASP A 333 3.61 -8.86 -25.64
C ASP A 333 3.14 -7.42 -25.45
N CYS A 334 1.96 -7.23 -24.86
CA CYS A 334 1.41 -5.90 -24.63
C CYS A 334 0.77 -5.77 -23.26
N CYS A 335 1.16 -4.73 -22.51
CA CYS A 335 0.61 -4.37 -21.21
C CYS A 335 0.00 -2.97 -21.27
N LEU A 336 -1.31 -2.89 -20.99
CA LEU A 336 -2.12 -1.68 -21.00
C LEU A 336 -2.56 -1.33 -19.57
N ILE A 337 -2.22 -0.13 -19.11
CA ILE A 337 -2.47 0.35 -17.74
C ILE A 337 -3.21 1.69 -17.76
N PRO A 338 -3.95 2.07 -16.70
CA PRO A 338 -4.68 3.33 -16.63
C PRO A 338 -3.80 4.58 -16.79
N GLU A 339 -2.54 4.48 -16.38
CA GLU A 339 -1.59 5.60 -16.40
C GLU A 339 -0.94 5.85 -17.77
N SER A 340 -1.04 4.90 -18.70
CA SER A 340 -0.42 4.98 -20.02
C SER A 340 -1.48 5.06 -21.11
N PRO A 341 -1.83 6.27 -21.60
CA PRO A 341 -2.78 6.44 -22.69
C PRO A 341 -2.35 5.70 -23.95
N PHE A 342 -3.32 5.23 -24.71
CA PHE A 342 -3.10 4.57 -26.00
C PHE A 342 -4.26 4.88 -26.94
N TYR A 343 -4.04 4.62 -28.23
CA TYR A 343 -5.08 4.72 -29.26
C TYR A 343 -5.10 3.46 -30.11
N LEU A 344 -6.27 3.16 -30.69
CA LEU A 344 -6.49 1.92 -31.40
C LEU A 344 -5.95 1.96 -32.84
N GLU A 345 -6.30 3.00 -33.60
CA GLU A 345 -6.02 3.12 -35.04
C GLU A 345 -5.02 4.23 -35.36
N GLY A 346 -4.23 4.06 -36.43
CA GLY A 346 -3.28 5.05 -36.94
C GLY A 346 -1.82 4.64 -36.71
N PRO A 347 -0.86 5.40 -37.28
CA PRO A 347 0.56 5.05 -37.23
C PRO A 347 1.10 5.03 -35.80
N GLY A 348 1.52 3.85 -35.32
CA GLY A 348 1.97 3.61 -33.94
C GLY A 348 0.85 3.23 -32.97
N GLY A 349 -0.35 2.93 -33.47
CA GLY A 349 -1.50 2.51 -32.68
C GLY A 349 -1.47 1.03 -32.30
N LEU A 350 -2.38 0.65 -31.40
CA LEU A 350 -2.45 -0.72 -30.89
C LEU A 350 -2.70 -1.75 -32.00
N PHE A 351 -3.59 -1.48 -32.96
CA PHE A 351 -3.90 -2.45 -34.02
C PHE A 351 -2.74 -2.69 -34.97
N GLU A 352 -1.95 -1.65 -35.29
CA GLU A 352 -0.75 -1.82 -36.09
C GLU A 352 0.27 -2.70 -35.37
N TYR A 353 0.46 -2.47 -34.06
CA TYR A 353 1.36 -3.29 -33.25
C TYR A 353 0.89 -4.75 -33.17
N ILE A 354 -0.41 -5.00 -32.97
CA ILE A 354 -0.99 -6.36 -33.00
C ILE A 354 -0.70 -7.03 -34.34
N GLY A 355 -0.97 -6.35 -35.46
CA GLY A 355 -0.72 -6.90 -36.80
C GLY A 355 0.75 -7.27 -37.02
N LYS A 356 1.66 -6.42 -36.56
CA LYS A 356 3.10 -6.69 -36.60
C LYS A 356 3.48 -7.93 -35.79
N ARG A 357 3.01 -8.05 -34.54
CA ARG A 357 3.33 -9.19 -33.66
C ARG A 357 2.76 -10.50 -34.20
N LEU A 358 1.54 -10.50 -34.72
CA LEU A 358 0.95 -11.68 -35.35
C LEU A 358 1.73 -12.13 -36.58
N ASN A 359 2.22 -11.20 -37.41
CA ASN A 359 3.07 -11.55 -38.56
C ASN A 359 4.43 -12.13 -38.15
N GLU A 360 5.00 -11.65 -37.04
CA GLU A 360 6.32 -12.11 -36.55
C GLU A 360 6.23 -13.45 -35.81
N ASN A 361 5.20 -13.64 -34.98
CA ASN A 361 5.14 -14.71 -33.98
C ASN A 361 3.93 -15.64 -34.12
N ALA A 362 2.99 -15.36 -35.04
CA ALA A 362 1.70 -16.05 -35.21
C ALA A 362 0.73 -16.01 -34.01
N HIS A 363 1.16 -15.52 -32.85
CA HIS A 363 0.35 -15.36 -31.65
C HIS A 363 0.74 -14.11 -30.86
N MET A 364 -0.11 -13.69 -29.94
CA MET A 364 0.14 -12.54 -29.06
C MET A 364 -0.61 -12.65 -27.73
N VAL A 365 0.00 -12.21 -26.64
CA VAL A 365 -0.64 -12.06 -25.33
C VAL A 365 -0.73 -10.59 -24.94
N ILE A 366 -1.94 -10.16 -24.58
CA ILE A 366 -2.26 -8.80 -24.17
C ILE A 366 -2.80 -8.83 -22.74
N VAL A 367 -2.20 -8.05 -21.85
CA VAL A 367 -2.68 -7.80 -20.49
C VAL A 367 -3.26 -6.39 -20.43
N VAL A 368 -4.48 -6.28 -19.92
CA VAL A 368 -5.19 -5.00 -19.76
C VAL A 368 -5.69 -4.84 -18.34
N ALA A 369 -5.30 -3.76 -17.66
CA ALA A 369 -5.91 -3.39 -16.39
C ALA A 369 -7.33 -2.85 -16.61
N GLU A 370 -8.27 -3.14 -15.72
CA GLU A 370 -9.68 -2.76 -15.88
C GLU A 370 -9.90 -1.24 -16.05
N GLY A 371 -9.03 -0.40 -15.48
CA GLY A 371 -9.09 1.05 -15.61
C GLY A 371 -8.46 1.62 -16.89
N ALA A 372 -7.78 0.80 -17.70
CA ALA A 372 -7.14 1.28 -18.93
C ALA A 372 -8.18 1.65 -19.99
N GLY A 373 -7.93 2.71 -20.76
CA GLY A 373 -8.72 3.07 -21.95
C GLY A 373 -10.18 3.48 -21.69
N GLN A 374 -10.59 3.75 -20.44
CA GLN A 374 -11.97 4.11 -20.09
C GLN A 374 -12.48 5.39 -20.80
N GLU A 375 -11.56 6.28 -21.17
CA GLU A 375 -11.80 7.45 -22.01
C GLU A 375 -12.23 7.10 -23.43
N LEU A 376 -11.71 6.00 -24.00
CA LEU A 376 -12.05 5.52 -25.34
C LEU A 376 -13.45 4.88 -25.39
N LEU A 377 -13.90 4.32 -24.27
CA LEU A 377 -15.24 3.76 -24.13
C LEU A 377 -16.30 4.87 -24.01
N SER A 378 -15.99 5.91 -23.23
CA SER A 378 -16.90 7.02 -22.96
C SER A 378 -17.25 7.86 -24.20
N GLY A 379 -16.37 7.92 -25.19
CA GLY A 379 -16.63 8.61 -26.47
C GLY A 379 -17.66 7.93 -27.37
N ASN A 380 -17.98 6.66 -27.13
CA ASN A 380 -18.82 5.84 -28.01
C ASN A 380 -20.19 5.48 -27.43
N THR A 381 -20.51 5.84 -26.18
CA THR A 381 -21.80 5.49 -25.58
C THR A 381 -22.25 6.49 -24.52
N CYS A 382 -23.42 7.12 -24.73
CA CYS A 382 -24.13 7.89 -23.71
C CYS A 382 -24.78 6.94 -22.69
N THR A 383 -23.99 6.27 -21.86
CA THR A 383 -24.53 5.47 -20.74
C THR A 383 -24.49 6.29 -19.46
N MET A 384 -25.60 6.30 -18.73
CA MET A 384 -25.68 6.93 -17.40
C MET A 384 -24.56 6.39 -16.51
N ASP A 385 -23.82 7.30 -15.89
CA ASP A 385 -22.79 6.99 -14.91
C ASP A 385 -23.46 6.33 -13.69
N ASN A 386 -23.56 5.00 -13.70
CA ASN A 386 -24.04 4.26 -12.55
C ASN A 386 -23.01 4.40 -11.44
N ILE A 387 -23.41 5.13 -10.40
CA ILE A 387 -22.64 5.34 -9.18
C ILE A 387 -22.94 4.18 -8.23
N ASP A 388 -21.91 3.55 -7.66
CA ASP A 388 -22.08 2.51 -6.66
C ASP A 388 -22.56 3.07 -5.30
N ALA A 389 -22.94 2.19 -4.37
CA ALA A 389 -23.42 2.57 -3.04
C ALA A 389 -22.39 3.35 -2.17
N LEU A 390 -21.16 3.52 -2.65
CA LEU A 390 -20.06 4.24 -2.01
C LEU A 390 -19.70 5.55 -2.75
N GLY A 391 -20.39 5.87 -3.85
CA GLY A 391 -20.14 7.09 -4.61
C GLY A 391 -19.16 6.93 -5.78
N ASN A 392 -18.67 5.72 -6.08
CA ASN A 392 -17.71 5.50 -7.16
C ASN A 392 -18.40 5.22 -8.50
N LYS A 393 -17.83 5.74 -9.58
CA LYS A 393 -18.24 5.39 -10.95
C LYS A 393 -18.01 3.91 -11.23
N GLN A 394 -19.01 3.25 -11.80
CA GLN A 394 -18.88 1.88 -12.30
C GLN A 394 -18.10 1.89 -13.61
N LEU A 395 -17.01 1.12 -13.67
CA LEU A 395 -16.22 0.97 -14.90
C LEU A 395 -16.93 0.07 -15.89
N GLN A 396 -16.75 0.35 -17.18
CA GLN A 396 -17.18 -0.53 -18.25
C GLN A 396 -16.13 -1.63 -18.47
N ASP A 397 -16.54 -2.78 -19.00
CA ASP A 397 -15.62 -3.89 -19.28
C ASP A 397 -14.75 -3.60 -20.51
N VAL A 398 -13.59 -2.98 -20.26
CA VAL A 398 -12.57 -2.70 -21.29
C VAL A 398 -12.07 -3.98 -21.97
N GLY A 399 -11.96 -5.09 -21.24
CA GLY A 399 -11.45 -6.34 -21.78
C GLY A 399 -12.38 -6.93 -22.84
N PHE A 400 -13.69 -6.92 -22.56
CA PHE A 400 -14.69 -7.30 -23.55
C PHE A 400 -14.74 -6.32 -24.73
N TRP A 401 -14.74 -5.02 -24.45
CA TRP A 401 -14.79 -3.97 -25.48
C TRP A 401 -13.60 -4.05 -26.45
N ILE A 402 -12.38 -4.14 -25.94
CA ILE A 402 -11.17 -4.20 -26.78
C ILE A 402 -11.13 -5.51 -27.57
N SER A 403 -11.63 -6.62 -27.00
CA SER A 403 -11.77 -7.90 -27.72
C SER A 403 -12.63 -7.78 -28.96
N GLN A 404 -13.79 -7.10 -28.85
CA GLN A 404 -14.68 -6.87 -30.00
C GLN A 404 -14.00 -5.99 -31.03
N LYS A 405 -13.41 -4.87 -30.61
CA LYS A 405 -12.73 -3.93 -31.51
C LYS A 405 -11.57 -4.55 -32.28
N ILE A 406 -10.79 -5.44 -31.66
CA ILE A 406 -9.74 -6.19 -32.35
C ILE A 406 -10.36 -7.12 -33.41
N LYS A 407 -11.38 -7.91 -33.04
CA LYS A 407 -12.03 -8.82 -34.00
C LYS A 407 -12.61 -8.09 -35.21
N ASP A 408 -13.31 -6.98 -34.96
CA ASP A 408 -13.94 -6.16 -36.01
C ASP A 408 -12.87 -5.59 -36.96
N HIS A 409 -11.81 -4.99 -36.42
CA HIS A 409 -10.75 -4.37 -37.22
C HIS A 409 -10.07 -5.37 -38.17
N PHE A 410 -9.66 -6.54 -37.67
CA PHE A 410 -8.93 -7.52 -38.48
C PHE A 410 -9.84 -8.28 -39.45
N SER A 411 -11.11 -8.52 -39.08
CA SER A 411 -12.08 -9.17 -39.97
C SER A 411 -12.51 -8.25 -41.12
N GLU A 412 -12.83 -6.99 -40.82
CA GLU A 412 -13.37 -6.04 -41.80
C GLU A 412 -12.28 -5.42 -42.69
N LYS A 413 -11.18 -4.95 -42.08
CA LYS A 413 -10.16 -4.15 -42.81
C LYS A 413 -9.05 -5.01 -43.41
N GLN A 414 -8.62 -6.05 -42.70
CA GLN A 414 -7.45 -6.86 -43.10
C GLN A 414 -7.82 -8.26 -43.63
N LYS A 415 -9.10 -8.66 -43.54
CA LYS A 415 -9.59 -9.99 -43.93
C LYS A 415 -8.79 -11.13 -43.29
N LEU A 416 -8.30 -10.90 -42.07
CA LEU A 416 -7.53 -11.87 -41.28
C LEU A 416 -8.45 -12.47 -40.22
N THR A 417 -8.48 -13.79 -40.12
CA THR A 417 -9.26 -14.47 -39.08
C THR A 417 -8.45 -14.50 -37.78
N ILE A 418 -8.94 -13.82 -36.75
CA ILE A 418 -8.30 -13.76 -35.42
C ILE A 418 -8.96 -14.73 -34.45
N ASN A 419 -8.15 -15.55 -33.78
CA ASN A 419 -8.60 -16.45 -32.73
C ASN A 419 -8.34 -15.83 -31.35
N LEU A 420 -9.22 -14.95 -30.90
CA LEU A 420 -9.07 -14.26 -29.62
C LEU A 420 -9.78 -15.00 -28.47
N LYS A 421 -9.03 -15.31 -27.42
CA LYS A 421 -9.50 -15.83 -26.13
C LYS A 421 -9.43 -14.72 -25.08
N TYR A 422 -10.57 -14.42 -24.46
CA TYR A 422 -10.68 -13.43 -23.39
C TYR A 422 -10.75 -14.15 -22.05
N ILE A 423 -9.87 -13.78 -21.11
CA ILE A 423 -9.80 -14.32 -19.76
C ILE A 423 -9.98 -13.18 -18.75
N ASP A 424 -10.96 -13.35 -17.86
CA ASP A 424 -11.20 -12.48 -16.71
C ASP A 424 -11.06 -13.29 -15.40
N PRO A 425 -9.84 -13.34 -14.82
CA PRO A 425 -9.56 -14.03 -13.56
C PRO A 425 -9.90 -13.19 -12.32
N THR A 426 -10.57 -12.03 -12.42
CA THR A 426 -10.76 -11.05 -11.33
C THR A 426 -11.21 -11.69 -10.00
N TYR A 427 -12.24 -12.54 -10.05
CA TYR A 427 -12.74 -13.20 -8.84
C TYR A 427 -11.84 -14.34 -8.36
N MET A 428 -11.14 -15.01 -9.27
CA MET A 428 -10.16 -16.05 -8.93
C MET A 428 -8.98 -15.44 -8.17
N ILE A 429 -8.50 -14.28 -8.61
CA ILE A 429 -7.43 -13.51 -7.94
C ILE A 429 -7.83 -13.11 -6.52
N CYS A 430 -9.06 -12.63 -6.33
CA CYS A 430 -9.52 -12.17 -5.02
C CYS A 430 -9.89 -13.31 -4.05
N ALA A 431 -10.20 -14.49 -4.58
CA ALA A 431 -10.78 -15.60 -3.84
C ALA A 431 -9.81 -16.79 -3.68
N VAL A 432 -8.53 -16.51 -3.47
CA VAL A 432 -7.50 -17.50 -3.13
C VAL A 432 -6.93 -17.27 -1.73
N PRO A 433 -6.37 -18.32 -1.10
CA PRO A 433 -5.56 -18.15 0.10
C PRO A 433 -4.31 -17.33 -0.22
N SER A 434 -3.84 -16.54 0.74
CA SER A 434 -2.58 -15.78 0.61
C SER A 434 -1.38 -16.71 0.53
N ASN A 435 -0.43 -16.35 -0.33
CA ASN A 435 0.85 -17.05 -0.45
C ASN A 435 1.74 -16.81 0.80
N ALA A 436 2.91 -17.45 0.83
CA ALA A 436 3.81 -17.39 1.98
C ALA A 436 4.32 -15.96 2.27
N SER A 437 4.65 -15.20 1.22
CA SER A 437 5.13 -13.81 1.33
C SER A 437 4.08 -12.91 1.97
N ASP A 438 2.85 -12.96 1.45
CA ASP A 438 1.73 -12.19 1.99
C ASP A 438 1.33 -12.63 3.40
N ASN A 439 1.43 -13.93 3.74
CA ASN A 439 1.17 -14.39 5.10
C ASN A 439 2.17 -13.82 6.12
N VAL A 440 3.47 -13.84 5.80
CA VAL A 440 4.50 -13.22 6.65
C VAL A 440 4.22 -11.73 6.79
N TYR A 441 3.86 -11.06 5.69
CA TYR A 441 3.54 -9.64 5.74
C TYR A 441 2.31 -9.36 6.61
N CYS A 442 1.22 -10.13 6.46
CA CYS A 442 0.01 -10.01 7.30
C CYS A 442 0.33 -10.13 8.79
N THR A 443 1.21 -11.06 9.18
CA THR A 443 1.68 -11.20 10.57
C THR A 443 2.41 -9.95 11.06
N LEU A 444 3.38 -9.47 10.29
CA LEU A 444 4.16 -8.28 10.66
C LEU A 444 3.29 -7.02 10.75
N LEU A 445 2.34 -6.90 9.84
CA LEU A 445 1.37 -5.81 9.78
C LEU A 445 0.45 -5.83 11.02
N ALA A 446 -0.15 -6.99 11.32
CA ALA A 446 -0.98 -7.19 12.50
C ALA A 446 -0.23 -6.89 13.80
N HIS A 447 0.97 -7.44 13.97
CA HIS A 447 1.79 -7.18 15.15
C HIS A 447 2.16 -5.70 15.29
N SER A 448 2.53 -5.04 14.20
CA SER A 448 2.82 -3.60 14.17
C SER A 448 1.62 -2.76 14.63
N ALA A 449 0.41 -3.10 14.15
CA ALA A 449 -0.84 -2.46 14.55
C ALA A 449 -1.12 -2.65 16.06
N ILE A 450 -0.96 -3.88 16.56
CA ILE A 450 -1.15 -4.20 17.98
C ILE A 450 -0.17 -3.41 18.84
N HIS A 451 1.12 -3.44 18.49
CA HIS A 451 2.15 -2.76 19.27
C HIS A 451 1.92 -1.25 19.34
N GLY A 452 1.51 -0.61 18.24
CA GLY A 452 1.16 0.80 18.22
C GLY A 452 -0.05 1.13 19.10
N ALA A 453 -1.13 0.33 19.01
CA ALA A 453 -2.33 0.51 19.84
C ALA A 453 -2.04 0.32 21.34
N MET A 454 -1.28 -0.73 21.69
CA MET A 454 -0.87 -1.00 23.08
C MET A 454 0.03 0.09 23.63
N ALA A 455 0.86 0.69 22.77
CA ALA A 455 1.68 1.86 23.08
C ALA A 455 0.90 3.19 23.04
N ARG A 456 -0.45 3.16 22.90
CA ARG A 456 -1.36 4.32 22.92
C ARG A 456 -1.23 5.30 21.76
N TYR A 457 -0.59 4.89 20.68
CA TYR A 457 -0.74 5.59 19.41
C TYR A 457 -2.16 5.35 18.86
N THR A 458 -2.67 6.31 18.11
CA THR A 458 -4.04 6.31 17.58
C THR A 458 -4.12 7.26 16.39
N GLY A 459 -5.10 7.08 15.50
CA GLY A 459 -5.20 7.87 14.29
C GLY A 459 -4.16 7.51 13.23
N PHE A 460 -3.73 6.24 13.21
CA PHE A 460 -2.64 5.79 12.34
C PHE A 460 -2.96 4.50 11.61
N THR A 461 -2.26 4.30 10.51
CA THR A 461 -2.14 3.09 9.72
C THR A 461 -0.73 2.51 9.89
N VAL A 462 -0.56 1.22 9.63
CA VAL A 462 0.75 0.56 9.58
C VAL A 462 1.08 0.06 8.19
N GLY A 463 2.37 0.04 7.86
CA GLY A 463 2.88 -0.60 6.64
C GLY A 463 4.41 -0.46 6.49
N PRO A 464 5.01 -1.22 5.56
CA PRO A 464 6.43 -1.12 5.23
C PRO A 464 6.72 0.17 4.48
N VAL A 465 7.74 0.89 4.94
CA VAL A 465 8.34 2.05 4.29
C VAL A 465 9.83 1.76 4.18
N ASN A 466 10.34 1.66 2.96
CA ASN A 466 11.72 1.25 2.68
C ASN A 466 12.15 -0.03 3.43
N GLY A 467 11.26 -1.02 3.50
CA GLY A 467 11.50 -2.32 4.14
C GLY A 467 11.41 -2.31 5.67
N LYS A 468 11.04 -1.20 6.32
CA LYS A 468 10.78 -1.12 7.77
C LYS A 468 9.33 -0.77 8.04
N HIS A 469 8.70 -1.44 9.00
CA HIS A 469 7.32 -1.12 9.35
C HIS A 469 7.25 0.18 10.16
N SER A 470 6.31 1.03 9.79
CA SER A 470 6.14 2.37 10.36
C SER A 470 4.68 2.62 10.70
N CYS A 471 4.44 3.49 11.69
CA CYS A 471 3.14 4.07 11.98
C CYS A 471 2.99 5.34 11.13
N ILE A 472 1.98 5.36 10.27
CA ILE A 472 1.74 6.41 9.27
C ILE A 472 0.40 7.10 9.63
N PRO A 473 0.35 8.43 9.77
CA PRO A 473 -0.90 9.13 10.05
C PRO A 473 -1.97 8.88 8.98
N PHE A 474 -3.26 8.84 9.38
CA PHE A 474 -4.35 8.63 8.43
C PHE A 474 -4.34 9.62 7.27
N GLN A 475 -4.01 10.89 7.56
CA GLN A 475 -4.00 11.96 6.57
C GLN A 475 -3.16 11.59 5.35
N ARG A 476 -1.93 11.10 5.57
CA ARG A 476 -0.98 10.71 4.50
C ARG A 476 -1.48 9.58 3.61
N ILE A 477 -2.25 8.65 4.18
CA ILE A 477 -2.82 7.52 3.43
C ILE A 477 -4.03 7.97 2.61
N THR A 478 -4.79 8.95 3.09
CA THR A 478 -6.03 9.42 2.43
C THR A 478 -5.82 10.59 1.46
N GLU A 479 -4.64 11.21 1.47
CA GLU A 479 -4.31 12.40 0.67
C GLU A 479 -4.27 12.13 -0.84
N ARG A 480 -3.72 10.97 -1.25
CA ARG A 480 -3.55 10.62 -2.66
C ARG A 480 -3.66 9.11 -2.85
N GLN A 481 -3.58 8.66 -4.10
CA GLN A 481 -3.40 7.25 -4.45
C GLN A 481 -2.07 7.10 -5.19
N ASN A 482 -1.35 6.02 -4.90
CA ASN A 482 -0.15 5.68 -5.66
C ASN A 482 -0.54 5.15 -7.04
N LYS A 483 0.21 5.59 -8.04
CA LYS A 483 0.04 5.21 -9.44
C LYS A 483 1.39 4.79 -10.01
N VAL A 484 1.36 3.98 -11.06
CA VAL A 484 2.56 3.66 -11.84
C VAL A 484 3.09 4.95 -12.47
N VAL A 485 4.34 5.27 -12.14
CA VAL A 485 5.04 6.41 -12.75
C VAL A 485 5.61 5.95 -14.09
N ILE A 486 4.95 6.32 -15.19
CA ILE A 486 5.34 5.90 -16.55
C ILE A 486 6.72 6.42 -17.00
N THR A 487 7.27 7.42 -16.31
CA THR A 487 8.63 7.94 -16.55
C THR A 487 9.69 7.21 -15.73
N ASP A 488 9.30 6.32 -14.83
CA ASP A 488 10.23 5.59 -13.96
C ASP A 488 10.79 4.33 -14.63
N ARG A 489 11.95 3.89 -14.12
CA ARG A 489 12.69 2.73 -14.58
C ARG A 489 11.89 1.44 -14.54
N MET A 490 10.93 1.31 -13.62
CA MET A 490 10.08 0.11 -13.53
C MET A 490 9.18 -0.05 -14.76
N TRP A 491 8.54 1.03 -15.21
CA TRP A 491 7.75 0.99 -16.43
C TRP A 491 8.63 0.80 -17.67
N ALA A 492 9.78 1.48 -17.74
CA ALA A 492 10.75 1.28 -18.82
C ALA A 492 11.23 -0.18 -18.93
N ARG A 493 11.43 -0.87 -17.80
CA ARG A 493 11.74 -2.32 -17.77
C ARG A 493 10.59 -3.16 -18.30
N CYS A 494 9.34 -2.80 -17.98
CA CYS A 494 8.16 -3.48 -18.51
C CYS A 494 8.12 -3.35 -20.04
N LEU A 495 8.23 -2.13 -20.57
CA LEU A 495 8.27 -1.88 -22.03
C LEU A 495 9.42 -2.62 -22.72
N SER A 496 10.60 -2.64 -22.09
CA SER A 496 11.77 -3.33 -22.63
C SER A 496 11.61 -4.85 -22.61
N SER A 497 10.88 -5.40 -21.63
CA SER A 497 10.61 -6.84 -21.54
C SER A 497 9.63 -7.31 -22.59
N THR A 498 8.63 -6.49 -22.92
CA THR A 498 7.61 -6.86 -23.93
C THR A 498 7.98 -6.40 -25.34
N ASN A 499 9.00 -5.54 -25.49
CA ASN A 499 9.32 -4.81 -26.72
C ASN A 499 8.12 -4.01 -27.27
N GLN A 500 7.18 -3.61 -26.43
CA GLN A 500 6.05 -2.77 -26.85
C GLN A 500 6.49 -1.31 -26.98
N PRO A 501 5.99 -0.58 -28.00
CA PRO A 501 6.20 0.86 -28.07
C PRO A 501 5.42 1.57 -26.95
N SER A 502 5.79 2.81 -26.68
CA SER A 502 4.85 3.72 -26.03
C SER A 502 3.80 4.12 -27.06
N PHE A 503 2.53 3.79 -26.81
CA PHE A 503 1.41 4.16 -27.69
C PHE A 503 1.03 5.65 -27.58
N PHE A 504 1.93 6.48 -27.08
CA PHE A 504 1.74 7.92 -26.97
C PHE A 504 2.03 8.59 -28.32
N SER A 505 1.14 9.47 -28.77
CA SER A 505 1.43 10.29 -29.96
C SER A 505 2.44 11.38 -29.58
N ALA A 506 3.55 11.48 -30.30
CA ALA A 506 4.54 12.56 -30.14
C ALA A 506 3.96 13.98 -30.39
N LYS A 507 2.67 14.10 -30.77
CA LYS A 507 1.98 15.36 -31.04
C LYS A 507 1.27 15.99 -29.84
N GLN A 508 1.27 15.36 -28.67
CA GLN A 508 0.79 16.00 -27.44
C GLN A 508 1.97 16.28 -26.51
N PRO A 509 2.35 17.56 -26.29
CA PRO A 509 3.37 17.91 -25.31
C PRO A 509 2.95 17.43 -23.93
N PHE A 510 3.92 17.05 -23.10
CA PHE A 510 3.74 17.00 -21.65
C PHE A 510 3.11 18.32 -21.19
N GLU A 511 1.82 18.30 -20.82
CA GLU A 511 1.36 19.28 -19.85
C GLU A 511 2.08 18.93 -18.56
N LYS A 512 3.11 19.71 -18.24
CA LYS A 512 3.68 19.75 -16.89
C LYS A 512 2.53 19.98 -15.94
N ILE A 513 2.10 18.93 -15.25
CA ILE A 513 1.35 19.06 -14.00
C ILE A 513 2.22 19.95 -13.13
N GLY A 514 1.69 21.13 -12.79
CA GLY A 514 2.44 22.25 -12.24
C GLY A 514 3.31 21.83 -11.06
N ASP A 515 4.62 22.06 -11.21
CA ASP A 515 5.47 22.31 -10.07
C ASP A 515 4.85 23.45 -9.27
N GLU A 516 4.42 23.15 -8.04
CA GLU A 516 4.17 24.18 -7.06
C GLU A 516 5.43 25.02 -6.93
N LYS A 517 5.31 26.29 -7.35
CA LYS A 517 6.33 27.32 -7.21
C LYS A 517 6.83 27.34 -5.76
N HIS A 518 8.08 26.90 -5.55
CA HIS A 518 8.94 27.57 -4.59
C HIS A 518 9.82 28.52 -5.39
N GLY A 519 9.64 29.82 -5.13
CA GLY A 519 10.24 30.90 -5.89
C GLY A 519 11.76 30.99 -5.75
N ASP A 520 12.34 31.50 -6.83
CA ASP A 520 13.48 32.44 -6.91
C ASP A 520 14.83 32.00 -6.29
N ASN A 521 15.98 32.13 -6.95
CA ASN A 521 16.37 33.00 -8.05
C ASN A 521 17.72 32.56 -8.66
N HIS A 522 17.90 32.87 -9.94
CA HIS A 522 19.16 33.11 -10.68
C HIS A 522 20.31 32.10 -10.58
N VAL A 523 20.67 31.47 -11.71
CA VAL A 523 22.04 31.55 -12.28
C VAL A 523 21.96 31.53 -13.82
N GLU A 524 22.74 32.43 -14.40
CA GLU A 524 22.93 32.76 -15.80
C GLU A 524 23.46 31.62 -16.69
N ASP A 525 23.24 31.84 -17.99
CA ASP A 525 23.85 31.20 -19.15
C ASP A 525 25.31 30.77 -18.95
N LEU A 526 25.65 29.58 -19.45
CA LEU A 526 26.94 29.31 -20.07
C LEU A 526 26.82 28.14 -21.05
N ALA A 527 26.66 28.50 -22.32
CA ALA A 527 26.91 27.64 -23.47
C ALA A 527 28.39 27.24 -23.48
N ILE A 528 28.68 25.95 -23.69
CA ILE A 528 29.99 25.50 -24.15
C ILE A 528 29.80 24.54 -25.33
N LYS A 529 30.60 24.85 -26.34
CA LYS A 529 30.76 24.29 -27.68
C LYS A 529 30.91 22.77 -27.74
#